data_AF-A0A6N9ZRB8-F1
#
_entry.id   AF-A0A6N9ZRB8-F1
#
_cell.length_a   1.000
_cell.length_b   1.000
_cell.length_c   1.000
_cell.angle_alpha   90.00
_cell.angle_beta   90.00
_cell.angle_gamma   90.00
#
_symmetry.space_group_name_H-M   'P 1'
#
loop_
_entity.id
_entity.type
_entity.pdbx_description
1 polymer ?
#
loop_
_entity_poly.entity_id
_entity_poly.type
_entity_poly.pdbx_seq_one_letter_code
_entity_poly.pdbx_strand_id
1 'polypeptide(L)'
;MLEHEYTQLGGISRLNVGRWLGMISAMVSAAIVFVLLWSVNLAQSMGLPVNLPPSLLSLVGAGVVFSILAWLLNRHAWRWRLMQLVLQVPDLSGDWTCTGRTIETNVNPAYDWTGKVTIVQSWDKIRIRLKTDTSASNSKSAALIKDEADGWRIFYNYSNEPNIEQTELRTHKGFGEILFSKDLRSGDGEYFNGHGRYTFGTMKLEKIDNG
;
A
#
# COMPACT_ATOMS: atom_id res chain seq x y z
N MET A 1 5.38 13.99 -6.18
CA MET A 1 5.40 12.55 -6.54
C MET A 1 3.98 12.02 -6.38
N LEU A 2 3.41 11.41 -7.42
CA LEU A 2 2.01 10.94 -7.42
C LEU A 2 1.90 9.62 -6.67
N GLU A 3 1.42 9.66 -5.42
CA GLU A 3 0.88 8.48 -4.74
C GLU A 3 -0.56 8.30 -5.23
N HIS A 4 -0.94 7.06 -5.54
CA HIS A 4 -2.31 6.75 -5.92
C HIS A 4 -2.91 5.75 -4.94
N GLU A 5 -4.20 5.92 -4.66
CA GLU A 5 -4.98 4.84 -4.06
C GLU A 5 -5.02 3.65 -5.03
N TYR A 6 -5.09 2.44 -4.49
CA TYR A 6 -5.29 1.24 -5.28
C TYR A 6 -6.63 0.62 -4.99
N THR A 7 -7.22 -0.03 -6.00
CA THR A 7 -8.48 -0.72 -5.82
C THR A 7 -8.21 -2.11 -5.27
N GLN A 8 -8.76 -2.42 -4.10
CA GLN A 8 -8.78 -3.79 -3.60
C GLN A 8 -10.01 -4.50 -4.17
N LEU A 9 -9.80 -5.57 -4.93
CA LEU A 9 -10.87 -6.39 -5.51
C LEU A 9 -11.01 -7.68 -4.70
N GLY A 10 -12.24 -8.02 -4.33
CA GLY A 10 -12.55 -9.23 -3.54
C GLY A 10 -12.34 -9.11 -2.02
N GLY A 11 -11.85 -7.97 -1.53
CA GLY A 11 -11.67 -7.72 -0.08
C GLY A 11 -12.82 -6.99 0.60
N ILE A 12 -12.61 -6.58 1.86
CA ILE A 12 -13.60 -5.77 2.58
C ILE A 12 -13.70 -4.38 1.93
N SER A 13 -14.93 -3.92 1.70
CA SER A 13 -15.19 -2.56 1.22
C SER A 13 -14.55 -1.52 2.14
N ARG A 14 -13.74 -0.60 1.57
CA ARG A 14 -13.11 0.52 2.28
C ARG A 14 -14.13 1.37 3.03
N LEU A 15 -15.36 1.48 2.50
CA LEU A 15 -16.46 2.18 3.17
C LEU A 15 -16.86 1.48 4.48
N ASN A 16 -16.92 0.15 4.49
CA ASN A 16 -17.24 -0.61 5.70
C ASN A 16 -16.12 -0.49 6.75
N VAL A 17 -14.85 -0.51 6.33
CA VAL A 17 -13.72 -0.27 7.24
C VAL A 17 -13.83 1.12 7.86
N GLY A 18 -14.15 2.15 7.07
CA GLY A 18 -14.40 3.51 7.57
C GLY A 18 -15.56 3.58 8.57
N ARG A 19 -16.66 2.85 8.33
CA ARG A 19 -17.80 2.76 9.27
C ARG A 19 -17.37 2.14 10.60
N TRP A 20 -16.67 1.01 10.58
CA TRP A 20 -16.16 0.36 11.80
C TRP A 20 -15.20 1.27 12.56
N LEU A 21 -14.28 1.92 11.85
CA LEU A 21 -13.35 2.88 12.43
C LEU A 21 -14.08 4.04 13.11
N GLY A 22 -15.13 4.58 12.48
CA GLY A 22 -15.99 5.61 13.06
C GLY A 22 -16.68 5.16 14.35
N MET A 23 -17.29 3.97 14.34
CA MET A 23 -17.94 3.40 15.53
C MET A 23 -16.96 3.16 16.66
N ILE A 24 -15.79 2.59 16.38
CA ILE A 24 -14.72 2.38 17.36
C ILE A 24 -14.23 3.71 17.93
N SER A 25 -14.06 4.72 17.08
CA SER A 25 -13.63 6.06 17.51
C SER A 25 -14.63 6.71 18.46
N ALA A 26 -15.93 6.58 18.18
CA ALA A 26 -16.98 7.07 19.07
C ALA A 26 -16.98 6.34 20.42
N MET A 27 -16.84 5.02 20.43
CA MET A 27 -16.77 4.23 21.67
C MET A 27 -15.53 4.58 22.50
N VAL A 28 -14.36 4.69 21.87
CA VAL A 28 -13.10 5.07 22.53
C VAL A 28 -13.20 6.49 23.08
N SER A 29 -13.72 7.43 22.30
CA SER A 29 -13.95 8.81 22.75
C SER A 29 -14.87 8.84 23.98
N ALA A 30 -16.00 8.13 23.93
CA ALA A 30 -16.93 8.03 25.06
C ALA A 30 -16.28 7.41 26.31
N ALA A 31 -15.47 6.36 26.16
CA ALA A 31 -14.75 5.73 27.25
C ALA A 31 -13.71 6.68 27.88
N ILE A 32 -12.95 7.42 27.05
CA ILE A 32 -11.99 8.42 27.54
C ILE A 32 -12.70 9.52 28.32
N VAL A 33 -13.79 10.07 27.78
CA VAL A 33 -14.59 11.10 28.44
C VAL A 33 -15.15 10.57 29.77
N PHE A 34 -15.67 9.35 29.79
CA PHE A 34 -16.17 8.71 31.01
C PHE A 34 -15.08 8.59 32.08
N VAL A 35 -13.89 8.09 31.72
CA VAL A 35 -12.77 7.95 32.65
C VAL A 35 -12.28 9.30 33.16
N LEU A 36 -12.21 10.32 32.29
CA LEU A 36 -11.83 11.68 32.71
C LEU A 36 -12.82 12.27 33.71
N LEU A 37 -14.12 12.20 33.43
CA LEU A 37 -15.15 12.71 34.33
C LEU A 37 -15.20 11.92 35.64
N TRP A 38 -15.06 10.60 35.59
CA TRP A 38 -14.95 9.77 36.78
C TRP A 38 -13.74 10.16 37.64
N SER A 39 -12.60 10.42 37.02
CA SER A 39 -11.37 10.86 37.72
C SER A 39 -11.54 12.25 38.36
N VAL A 40 -12.23 13.18 37.70
CA VAL A 40 -12.57 14.49 38.27
C VAL A 40 -13.47 14.34 39.49
N ASN A 41 -14.52 13.52 39.39
CA ASN A 41 -15.43 13.26 40.51
C ASN A 41 -14.68 12.64 41.71
N LEU A 42 -13.76 11.71 41.45
CA LEU A 42 -12.91 11.12 42.49
C LEU A 42 -12.01 12.17 43.15
N ALA A 43 -11.34 13.03 42.38
CA ALA A 43 -10.49 14.08 42.92
C ALA A 43 -11.29 15.10 43.76
N GLN A 44 -12.48 15.48 43.31
CA GLN A 44 -13.39 16.36 44.06
C GLN A 44 -13.84 15.71 45.37
N SER A 45 -14.10 14.40 45.39
CA SER A 45 -14.43 13.67 46.64
C SER A 45 -13.29 13.68 47.67
N MET A 46 -12.04 13.85 47.21
CA MET A 46 -10.84 14.00 48.05
C MET A 46 -10.57 15.47 48.43
N GLY A 47 -11.46 16.40 48.09
CA GLY A 47 -11.34 17.83 48.40
C GLY A 47 -10.40 18.61 47.48
N LEU A 48 -9.95 18.04 46.35
CA LEU A 48 -9.10 18.74 45.40
C LEU A 48 -9.94 19.63 44.47
N PRO A 49 -9.57 20.91 44.27
CA PRO A 49 -10.28 21.83 43.37
C PRO A 49 -9.92 21.56 41.91
N VAL A 50 -10.41 20.45 41.36
CA VAL A 50 -10.21 20.07 39.96
C VAL A 50 -11.43 20.44 39.13
N ASN A 51 -11.22 21.14 38.02
CA ASN A 51 -12.24 21.45 37.03
C ASN A 51 -11.71 21.11 35.63
N LEU A 52 -12.53 20.44 34.82
CA LEU A 52 -12.19 20.09 33.45
C LEU A 52 -12.91 21.04 32.48
N PRO A 53 -12.21 21.99 31.84
CA PRO A 53 -12.86 22.91 30.92
C PRO A 53 -13.33 22.17 29.65
N PRO A 54 -14.44 22.60 29.01
CA PRO A 54 -14.95 21.98 27.79
C PRO A 54 -13.93 21.92 26.64
N SER A 55 -12.99 22.85 26.59
CA SER A 55 -11.88 22.87 25.62
C SER A 55 -10.92 21.70 25.79
N LEU A 56 -10.77 21.13 26.99
CA LEU A 56 -9.94 19.94 27.19
C LEU A 56 -10.69 18.68 26.73
N LEU A 57 -12.02 18.63 26.97
CA LEU A 57 -12.88 17.53 26.52
C LEU A 57 -12.99 17.47 24.99
N SER A 58 -12.92 18.61 24.29
CA SER A 58 -12.96 18.62 22.82
C SER A 58 -11.74 17.97 22.18
N LEU A 59 -10.58 17.94 22.86
CA LEU A 59 -9.37 17.26 22.38
C LEU A 59 -9.52 15.74 22.33
N VAL A 60 -10.42 15.16 23.12
CA VAL A 60 -10.73 13.73 23.11
C VAL A 60 -12.02 13.42 22.32
N GLY A 61 -12.50 14.38 21.53
CA GLY A 61 -13.68 14.21 20.69
C GLY A 61 -13.49 13.12 19.62
N ALA A 62 -14.60 12.51 19.21
CA ALA A 62 -14.61 11.38 18.27
C ALA A 62 -13.85 11.66 16.96
N GLY A 63 -13.85 12.90 16.46
CA GLY A 63 -13.09 13.28 15.25
C GLY A 63 -11.56 13.24 15.44
N VAL A 64 -11.05 13.64 16.61
CA VAL A 64 -9.61 13.56 16.92
C VAL A 64 -9.21 12.10 17.08
N VAL A 65 -9.99 11.33 17.84
CA VAL A 65 -9.77 9.89 18.02
C VAL A 65 -9.79 9.17 16.66
N PHE A 66 -10.77 9.48 15.81
CA PHE A 66 -10.85 8.94 14.46
C PHE A 66 -9.60 9.24 13.64
N SER A 67 -9.13 10.49 13.67
CA SER A 67 -7.94 10.89 12.91
C SER A 67 -6.70 10.12 13.35
N ILE A 68 -6.52 9.92 14.66
CA ILE A 68 -5.41 9.15 15.23
C ILE A 68 -5.52 7.67 14.84
N LEU A 69 -6.70 7.06 15.01
CA LEU A 69 -6.92 5.66 14.67
C LEU A 69 -6.81 5.41 13.16
N ALA A 70 -7.28 6.34 12.32
CA ALA A 70 -7.13 6.28 10.87
C ALA A 70 -5.66 6.36 10.46
N TRP A 71 -4.89 7.27 11.06
CA TRP A 71 -3.45 7.38 10.83
C TRP A 71 -2.71 6.11 11.26
N LEU A 72 -3.05 5.56 12.44
CA LEU A 72 -2.48 4.33 12.95
C LEU A 72 -2.80 3.14 12.04
N LEU A 73 -4.06 3.01 11.62
CA LEU A 73 -4.52 2.00 10.67
C LEU A 73 -3.77 2.14 9.35
N ASN A 74 -3.63 3.35 8.81
CA ASN A 74 -3.03 3.53 7.49
C ASN A 74 -1.54 3.21 7.46
N ARG A 75 -0.82 3.50 8.54
CA ARG A 75 0.65 3.39 8.56
C ARG A 75 1.17 2.11 9.22
N HIS A 76 0.51 1.62 10.27
CA HIS A 76 1.05 0.54 11.11
C HIS A 76 0.09 -0.63 11.30
N ALA A 77 -1.14 -0.40 11.78
CA ALA A 77 -1.99 -1.49 12.27
C ALA A 77 -2.38 -2.48 11.18
N TRP A 78 -2.53 -2.03 9.94
CA TRP A 78 -2.83 -2.90 8.79
C TRP A 78 -1.77 -3.99 8.55
N ARG A 79 -0.51 -3.77 8.98
CA ARG A 79 0.58 -4.74 8.83
C ARG A 79 0.55 -5.86 9.87
N TRP A 80 -0.29 -5.75 10.90
CA TRP A 80 -0.41 -6.80 11.91
C TRP A 80 -1.13 -8.02 11.34
N ARG A 81 -0.65 -9.22 11.65
CA ARG A 81 -1.17 -10.49 11.09
C ARG A 81 -2.69 -10.64 11.21
N LEU A 82 -3.27 -10.23 12.34
CA LEU A 82 -4.74 -10.26 12.55
C LEU A 82 -5.45 -9.27 11.63
N MET A 83 -4.91 -8.07 11.45
CA MET A 83 -5.49 -7.06 10.57
C MET A 83 -5.36 -7.45 9.10
N GLN A 84 -4.25 -8.04 8.69
CA GLN A 84 -4.10 -8.58 7.33
C GLN A 84 -5.12 -9.68 7.03
N LEU A 85 -5.42 -10.54 8.01
CA LEU A 85 -6.45 -11.58 7.88
C LEU A 85 -7.85 -10.98 7.71
N VAL A 86 -8.19 -9.97 8.53
CA VAL A 86 -9.50 -9.30 8.49
C VAL A 86 -9.63 -8.47 7.21
N LEU A 87 -8.68 -7.59 6.95
CA LEU A 87 -8.72 -6.65 5.82
C LEU A 87 -8.47 -7.33 4.48
N GLN A 88 -7.88 -8.53 4.50
CA GLN A 88 -7.45 -9.25 3.30
C GLN A 88 -6.52 -8.39 2.44
N VAL A 89 -5.51 -7.78 3.07
CA VAL A 89 -4.48 -6.98 2.39
C VAL A 89 -3.10 -7.51 2.83
N PRO A 90 -2.26 -8.00 1.91
CA PRO A 90 -0.89 -8.40 2.18
C PRO A 90 0.01 -7.18 2.32
N ASP A 91 1.11 -7.33 3.06
CA ASP A 91 2.21 -6.37 3.04
C ASP A 91 3.25 -6.77 1.97
N LEU A 92 3.13 -6.16 0.80
CA LEU A 92 4.05 -6.30 -0.32
C LEU A 92 5.23 -5.33 -0.24
N SER A 93 5.25 -4.46 0.79
CA SER A 93 6.28 -3.44 0.94
C SER A 93 7.68 -4.04 0.96
N GLY A 94 8.63 -3.32 0.38
CA GLY A 94 10.04 -3.68 0.41
C GLY A 94 10.69 -3.60 -0.95
N ASP A 95 11.92 -4.08 -0.98
CA ASP A 95 12.73 -4.17 -2.17
C ASP A 95 12.75 -5.61 -2.70
N TRP A 96 12.71 -5.75 -4.01
CA TRP A 96 12.68 -7.02 -4.72
C TRP A 96 13.71 -6.98 -5.84
N THR A 97 14.47 -8.06 -6.00
CA THR A 97 15.21 -8.29 -7.24
C THR A 97 14.22 -8.62 -8.34
N CYS A 98 14.52 -8.24 -9.57
CA CYS A 98 13.69 -8.54 -10.73
C CYS A 98 14.57 -9.00 -11.88
N THR A 99 14.30 -10.20 -12.39
CA THR A 99 14.86 -10.73 -13.63
C THR A 99 13.75 -10.83 -14.65
N GLY A 100 13.89 -10.14 -15.77
CA GLY A 100 12.88 -10.12 -16.83
C GLY A 100 13.41 -10.63 -18.16
N ARG A 101 12.50 -11.10 -19.00
CA ARG A 101 12.79 -11.54 -20.36
C ARG A 101 11.79 -10.94 -21.32
N THR A 102 12.27 -10.12 -22.24
CA THR A 102 11.46 -9.66 -23.39
C THR A 102 11.32 -10.81 -24.36
N ILE A 103 10.09 -11.08 -24.78
CA ILE A 103 9.79 -12.13 -25.76
C ILE A 103 10.04 -11.58 -27.17
N GLU A 104 10.60 -12.43 -28.03
CA GLU A 104 10.84 -12.10 -29.43
C GLU A 104 9.51 -11.89 -30.17
N THR A 105 9.49 -10.87 -31.01
CA THR A 105 8.41 -10.55 -31.93
C THR A 105 9.02 -10.24 -33.30
N ASN A 106 8.19 -10.16 -34.34
CA ASN A 106 8.65 -9.78 -35.68
C ASN A 106 9.41 -8.43 -35.73
N VAL A 107 9.26 -7.57 -34.72
CA VAL A 107 9.81 -6.21 -34.68
C VAL A 107 10.85 -6.03 -33.56
N ASN A 108 10.86 -6.90 -32.55
CA ASN A 108 11.74 -6.76 -31.38
C ASN A 108 12.42 -8.09 -31.07
N PRO A 109 13.76 -8.13 -30.94
CA PRO A 109 14.47 -9.34 -30.55
C PRO A 109 14.21 -9.69 -29.09
N ALA A 110 14.36 -10.97 -28.74
CA ALA A 110 14.40 -11.39 -27.34
C ALA A 110 15.67 -10.89 -26.65
N TYR A 111 15.53 -10.45 -25.41
CA TYR A 111 16.66 -10.13 -24.53
C TYR A 111 16.25 -10.23 -23.08
N ASP A 112 17.20 -10.66 -22.25
CA ASP A 112 17.06 -10.71 -20.81
C ASP A 112 17.51 -9.37 -20.21
N TRP A 113 16.91 -8.98 -19.09
CA TRP A 113 17.22 -7.75 -18.37
C TRP A 113 17.03 -7.93 -16.87
N THR A 114 17.70 -7.09 -16.09
CA THR A 114 17.61 -7.11 -14.63
C THR A 114 17.19 -5.74 -14.10
N GLY A 115 16.60 -5.74 -12.91
CA GLY A 115 16.23 -4.52 -12.22
C GLY A 115 15.91 -4.74 -10.75
N LYS A 116 15.61 -3.64 -10.08
CA LYS A 116 15.13 -3.59 -8.70
C LYS A 116 13.72 -3.04 -8.69
N VAL A 117 12.79 -3.78 -8.07
CA VAL A 117 11.42 -3.32 -7.82
C VAL A 117 11.33 -2.87 -6.36
N THR A 118 10.92 -1.63 -6.14
CA THR A 118 10.63 -1.09 -4.80
C THR A 118 9.13 -0.87 -4.69
N ILE A 119 8.51 -1.55 -3.73
CA ILE A 119 7.08 -1.40 -3.40
C ILE A 119 6.96 -0.60 -2.11
N VAL A 120 6.26 0.54 -2.18
CA VAL A 120 5.87 1.32 -1.01
C VAL A 120 4.37 1.21 -0.84
N GLN A 121 3.93 0.69 0.30
CA GLN A 121 2.51 0.44 0.57
C GLN A 121 2.11 1.01 1.93
N SER A 122 0.96 1.67 1.94
CA SER A 122 0.12 1.93 3.11
C SER A 122 -1.18 1.12 2.97
N TRP A 123 -2.08 1.22 3.94
CA TRP A 123 -3.37 0.54 3.82
C TRP A 123 -4.12 0.97 2.55
N ASP A 124 -4.12 2.28 2.23
CA ASP A 124 -4.91 2.85 1.14
C ASP A 124 -4.15 3.08 -0.17
N LYS A 125 -2.82 3.20 -0.14
CA LYS A 125 -1.96 3.54 -1.28
C LYS A 125 -0.91 2.49 -1.54
N ILE A 126 -0.52 2.38 -2.80
CA ILE A 126 0.61 1.56 -3.22
C ILE A 126 1.35 2.27 -4.34
N ARG A 127 2.67 2.15 -4.34
CA ARG A 127 3.53 2.61 -5.41
C ARG A 127 4.52 1.53 -5.75
N ILE A 128 4.57 1.17 -7.02
CA ILE A 128 5.54 0.22 -7.56
C ILE A 128 6.51 1.01 -8.42
N ARG A 129 7.79 0.91 -8.09
CA ARG A 129 8.87 1.52 -8.87
C ARG A 129 9.80 0.42 -9.36
N LEU A 130 9.98 0.33 -10.67
CA LEU A 130 11.03 -0.50 -11.26
C LEU A 130 12.21 0.40 -11.63
N LYS A 131 13.42 -0.01 -11.29
CA LYS A 131 14.66 0.61 -11.74
C LYS A 131 15.52 -0.45 -12.43
N THR A 132 15.87 -0.19 -13.69
CA THR A 132 16.84 -0.97 -14.47
C THR A 132 18.11 -0.14 -14.66
N ASP A 133 19.11 -0.70 -15.35
CA ASP A 133 20.33 0.03 -15.68
C ASP A 133 20.08 1.19 -16.64
N THR A 134 19.06 1.09 -17.49
CA THR A 134 18.79 2.06 -18.56
C THR A 134 17.62 3.00 -18.27
N SER A 135 16.72 2.65 -17.36
CA SER A 135 15.51 3.44 -17.10
C SER A 135 14.90 3.16 -15.73
N ALA A 136 13.98 4.02 -15.32
CA ALA A 136 13.08 3.76 -14.21
C ALA A 136 11.63 3.88 -14.64
N SER A 137 10.71 3.21 -13.95
CA SER A 137 9.27 3.41 -14.14
C SER A 137 8.57 3.53 -12.78
N ASN A 138 7.45 4.24 -12.78
CA ASN A 138 6.58 4.38 -11.61
C ASN A 138 5.14 4.03 -11.97
N SER A 139 4.46 3.34 -11.06
CA SER A 139 3.03 3.06 -11.18
C SER A 139 2.20 4.35 -11.19
N LYS A 140 1.06 4.32 -11.90
CA LYS A 140 0.10 5.43 -11.96
C LYS A 140 -1.25 5.06 -11.36
N SER A 141 -1.64 3.80 -11.48
CA SER A 141 -2.76 3.15 -10.81
C SER A 141 -2.40 1.69 -10.58
N ALA A 142 -3.04 1.08 -9.57
CA ALA A 142 -2.92 -0.34 -9.32
C ALA A 142 -4.25 -0.91 -8.79
N ALA A 143 -4.42 -2.21 -8.98
CA ALA A 143 -5.46 -3.00 -8.35
C ALA A 143 -4.82 -4.24 -7.72
N LEU A 144 -5.26 -4.58 -6.51
CA LEU A 144 -4.79 -5.74 -5.76
C LEU A 144 -5.95 -6.71 -5.57
N ILE A 145 -5.73 -7.97 -5.94
CA ILE A 145 -6.72 -9.04 -5.84
C ILE A 145 -6.16 -10.14 -4.95
N LYS A 146 -7.02 -10.64 -4.05
CA LYS A 146 -6.78 -11.90 -3.37
C LYS A 146 -7.24 -13.03 -4.31
N ASP A 147 -6.29 -13.82 -4.78
CA ASP A 147 -6.56 -15.05 -5.49
C ASP A 147 -6.58 -16.19 -4.47
N GLU A 148 -7.76 -16.76 -4.19
CA GLU A 148 -7.89 -17.81 -3.15
C GLU A 148 -7.05 -19.06 -3.48
N ALA A 149 -6.84 -19.34 -4.76
CA ALA A 149 -6.03 -20.47 -5.20
C ALA A 149 -4.53 -20.13 -5.14
N ASP A 150 -4.14 -18.99 -5.71
CA ASP A 150 -2.75 -18.75 -6.10
C ASP A 150 -2.01 -17.71 -5.26
N GLY A 151 -2.70 -16.90 -4.45
CA GLY A 151 -2.08 -15.92 -3.56
C GLY A 151 -2.55 -14.48 -3.80
N TRP A 152 -1.63 -13.58 -4.13
CA TRP A 152 -1.95 -12.16 -4.29
C TRP A 152 -1.53 -11.65 -5.65
N ARG A 153 -2.48 -11.10 -6.41
CA ARG A 153 -2.23 -10.61 -7.76
C ARG A 153 -2.33 -9.10 -7.78
N ILE A 154 -1.29 -8.43 -8.26
CA ILE A 154 -1.30 -7.00 -8.50
C ILE A 154 -1.31 -6.70 -9.99
N PHE A 155 -2.19 -5.80 -10.38
CA PHE A 155 -2.25 -5.22 -11.71
C PHE A 155 -1.88 -3.75 -11.59
N TYR A 156 -1.02 -3.24 -12.45
CA TYR A 156 -0.63 -1.84 -12.41
C TYR A 156 -0.28 -1.32 -13.79
N ASN A 157 -0.61 -0.07 -14.06
CA ASN A 157 -0.04 0.65 -15.19
C ASN A 157 1.16 1.47 -14.72
N TYR A 158 2.11 1.73 -15.62
CA TYR A 158 3.28 2.53 -15.32
C TYR A 158 3.66 3.46 -16.46
N SER A 159 4.44 4.47 -16.12
CA SER A 159 5.14 5.32 -17.07
C SER A 159 6.63 5.14 -16.87
N ASN A 160 7.36 4.86 -17.95
CA ASN A 160 8.81 4.76 -17.94
C ASN A 160 9.45 6.13 -18.18
N GLU A 161 10.48 6.45 -17.42
CA GLU A 161 11.38 7.59 -17.56
C GLU A 161 12.79 7.03 -17.85
N PRO A 162 13.26 7.12 -19.12
CA PRO A 162 14.62 6.75 -19.50
C PRO A 162 15.67 7.58 -18.74
N ASN A 163 16.85 7.01 -18.51
CA ASN A 163 17.98 7.78 -17.98
C ASN A 163 18.43 8.83 -19.02
N ILE A 164 18.98 9.95 -18.56
CA ILE A 164 19.38 11.08 -19.42
C ILE A 164 20.36 10.64 -20.53
N GLU A 165 21.21 9.65 -20.24
CA GLU A 165 22.22 9.11 -21.16
C GLU A 165 21.64 8.18 -22.24
N GLN A 166 20.35 7.82 -22.15
CA GLN A 166 19.71 6.86 -23.04
C GLN A 166 18.86 7.58 -24.09
N THR A 167 19.52 8.23 -25.04
CA THR A 167 18.89 9.07 -26.08
C THR A 167 17.95 8.31 -27.02
N GLU A 168 18.16 7.01 -27.21
CA GLU A 168 17.34 6.14 -28.06
C GLU A 168 16.10 5.58 -27.35
N LEU A 169 16.08 5.60 -26.01
CA LEU A 169 14.94 5.14 -25.23
C LEU A 169 13.89 6.24 -25.14
N ARG A 170 12.72 5.99 -25.73
CA ARG A 170 11.56 6.87 -25.58
C ARG A 170 10.77 6.51 -24.33
N THR A 171 10.21 7.56 -23.70
CA THR A 171 9.15 7.41 -22.69
C THR A 171 8.01 6.58 -23.26
N HIS A 172 7.65 5.53 -22.56
CA HIS A 172 6.56 4.63 -22.92
C HIS A 172 5.67 4.35 -21.71
N LYS A 173 4.47 3.87 -21.99
CA LYS A 173 3.51 3.44 -20.97
C LYS A 173 3.35 1.94 -21.07
N GLY A 174 3.21 1.30 -19.92
CA GLY A 174 3.03 -0.14 -19.88
C GLY A 174 2.04 -0.55 -18.82
N PHE A 175 1.78 -1.84 -18.83
CA PHE A 175 1.01 -2.55 -17.83
C PHE A 175 1.86 -3.71 -17.32
N GLY A 176 1.78 -3.95 -16.03
CA GLY A 176 2.40 -5.08 -15.37
C GLY A 176 1.38 -5.82 -14.53
N GLU A 177 1.55 -7.12 -14.49
CA GLU A 177 0.83 -8.06 -13.66
C GLU A 177 1.84 -8.88 -12.89
N ILE A 178 1.67 -9.02 -11.58
CA ILE A 178 2.54 -9.86 -10.74
C ILE A 178 1.66 -10.68 -9.81
N LEU A 179 1.85 -11.99 -9.84
CA LEU A 179 1.30 -12.95 -8.89
C LEU A 179 2.36 -13.26 -7.83
N PHE A 180 2.12 -12.82 -6.60
CA PHE A 180 2.98 -13.12 -5.46
C PHE A 180 2.62 -14.47 -4.84
N SER A 181 3.66 -15.21 -4.48
CA SER A 181 3.55 -16.44 -3.70
C SER A 181 2.87 -16.21 -2.36
N LYS A 182 2.27 -17.25 -1.78
CA LYS A 182 1.54 -17.15 -0.50
C LYS A 182 2.40 -16.71 0.68
N ASP A 183 3.70 -16.98 0.64
CA ASP A 183 4.68 -16.56 1.64
C ASP A 183 5.23 -15.14 1.40
N LEU A 184 4.81 -14.48 0.31
CA LEU A 184 5.25 -13.15 -0.11
C LEU A 184 6.77 -13.04 -0.26
N ARG A 185 7.41 -14.14 -0.71
CA ARG A 185 8.87 -14.21 -0.94
C ARG A 185 9.26 -14.15 -2.40
N SER A 186 8.37 -14.57 -3.30
CA SER A 186 8.59 -14.51 -4.74
C SER A 186 7.36 -13.97 -5.47
N GLY A 187 7.54 -13.60 -6.73
CA GLY A 187 6.43 -13.28 -7.62
C GLY A 187 6.76 -13.57 -9.07
N ASP A 188 5.80 -14.11 -9.80
CA ASP A 188 5.86 -14.31 -11.24
C ASP A 188 4.99 -13.25 -11.90
N GLY A 189 5.52 -12.58 -12.92
CA GLY A 189 4.83 -11.47 -13.54
C GLY A 189 5.00 -11.41 -15.05
N GLU A 190 4.14 -10.61 -15.66
CA GLU A 190 4.11 -10.33 -17.08
C GLU A 190 3.98 -8.82 -17.27
N TYR A 191 4.47 -8.33 -18.40
CA TYR A 191 4.31 -6.94 -18.77
C TYR A 191 4.08 -6.79 -20.27
N PHE A 192 3.45 -5.68 -20.64
CA PHE A 192 3.47 -5.17 -21.99
C PHE A 192 3.65 -3.66 -22.00
N ASN A 193 4.34 -3.19 -23.04
CA ASN A 193 4.64 -1.79 -23.30
C ASN A 193 3.90 -1.33 -24.56
N GLY A 194 3.48 -0.08 -24.55
CA GLY A 194 2.92 0.63 -25.70
C GLY A 194 3.40 2.08 -25.73
N HIS A 195 2.88 2.89 -26.66
CA HIS A 195 3.32 4.28 -26.85
C HIS A 195 4.83 4.39 -27.13
N GLY A 196 5.27 3.85 -28.26
CA GLY A 196 6.64 4.01 -28.77
C GLY A 196 7.56 2.81 -28.53
N ARG A 197 7.19 1.84 -27.68
CA ARG A 197 7.90 0.58 -27.51
C ARG A 197 6.91 -0.58 -27.36
N TYR A 198 6.67 -1.33 -28.42
CA TYR A 198 5.70 -2.44 -28.42
C TYR A 198 6.40 -3.75 -28.05
N THR A 199 6.70 -3.92 -26.77
CA THR A 199 7.38 -5.11 -26.23
C THR A 199 6.54 -5.74 -25.14
N PHE A 200 6.62 -7.05 -24.97
CA PHE A 200 6.02 -7.74 -23.85
C PHE A 200 6.96 -8.85 -23.38
N GLY A 201 6.75 -9.32 -22.16
CA GLY A 201 7.67 -10.27 -21.55
C GLY A 201 7.25 -10.71 -20.18
N THR A 202 8.12 -11.49 -19.56
CA THR A 202 7.95 -12.03 -18.21
C THR A 202 8.90 -11.36 -17.23
N MET A 203 8.56 -11.42 -15.96
CA MET A 203 9.33 -10.94 -14.82
C MET A 203 9.29 -12.00 -13.72
N LYS A 204 10.41 -12.20 -13.04
CA LYS A 204 10.48 -12.97 -11.79
C LYS A 204 11.06 -12.10 -10.70
N LEU A 205 10.40 -12.09 -9.56
CA LEU A 205 10.75 -11.27 -8.41
C LEU A 205 11.13 -12.16 -7.24
N GLU A 206 12.15 -11.74 -6.50
CA GLU A 206 12.52 -12.33 -5.20
C GLU A 206 12.69 -11.21 -4.17
N LYS A 207 12.12 -11.41 -2.99
CA LYS A 207 12.13 -10.40 -1.93
C LYS A 207 13.54 -10.28 -1.35
N ILE A 208 14.04 -9.05 -1.24
CA ILE A 208 15.32 -8.77 -0.61
C ILE A 208 15.08 -8.69 0.90
N ASP A 209 15.60 -9.67 1.63
CA ASP A 209 15.67 -9.60 3.10
C ASP A 209 16.73 -8.59 3.50
N ASN A 210 16.26 -7.40 3.88
CA ASN A 210 17.09 -6.50 4.68
C ASN A 210 17.03 -7.05 6.12
N GLY A 211 18.09 -7.75 6.53
CA GLY A 211 18.23 -8.31 7.88
C GLY A 211 18.07 -7.29 9.00
#